data_AF-A0A1I3LEI8-F1
#
_entry.id   AF-A0A1I3LEI8-F1
#
_cell.length_a   1.000
_cell.length_b   1.000
_cell.length_c   1.000
_cell.angle_alpha   90.00
_cell.angle_beta   90.00
_cell.angle_gamma   90.00
#
_symmetry.space_group_name_H-M   'P 1'
#
loop_
_entity.id
_entity.type
_entity.pdbx_description
1 polymer ?
#
loop_
_entity_poly.entity_id
_entity_poly.type
_entity_poly.pdbx_seq_one_letter_code
_entity_poly.pdbx_strand_id
1 'polypeptide(L)'
;MKIGLIAALGLALLGSGCVTIAERRALDEERCRSYGFRPGTDGYANCLLHIELDRSASRRVWVERDYYGPYYGYGFGYGFRRW
;
A
#
# COMPACT_ATOMS: atom_id res chain seq x y z
N MET A 1 -5.01 1.80 36.03
CA MET A 1 -4.05 2.43 35.09
C MET A 1 -3.67 1.55 33.89
N LYS A 2 -3.55 0.21 34.01
CA LYS A 2 -3.26 -0.70 32.87
C LYS A 2 -4.36 -0.76 31.79
N ILE A 3 -5.64 -0.68 32.18
CA ILE A 3 -6.78 -0.75 31.25
C ILE A 3 -6.80 0.46 30.29
N GLY A 4 -6.42 1.65 30.77
CA GLY A 4 -6.33 2.86 29.95
C GLY A 4 -5.24 2.78 28.87
N LEU A 5 -4.10 2.16 29.18
CA LEU A 5 -3.03 1.93 28.20
C LEU A 5 -3.45 0.94 27.11
N ILE A 6 -4.15 -0.13 27.48
CA ILE A 6 -4.66 -1.12 26.52
C ILE A 6 -5.72 -0.48 25.60
N ALA A 7 -6.61 0.33 26.15
CA ALA A 7 -7.61 1.05 25.37
C ALA A 7 -6.99 2.07 24.40
N ALA A 8 -5.96 2.80 24.84
CA ALA A 8 -5.25 3.76 23.99
C ALA A 8 -4.49 3.07 22.84
N LEU A 9 -3.85 1.93 23.10
CA LEU A 9 -3.20 1.12 22.07
C LEU A 9 -4.20 0.56 21.06
N GLY A 10 -5.35 0.08 21.52
CA GLY A 10 -6.43 -0.40 20.65
C GLY A 10 -6.96 0.69 19.71
N LEU A 11 -7.09 1.93 20.19
CA LEU A 11 -7.54 3.06 19.38
C LEU A 11 -6.51 3.47 18.31
N ALA A 12 -5.21 3.44 18.65
CA ALA A 12 -4.14 3.76 17.72
C ALA A 12 -4.02 2.75 16.57
N LEU A 13 -4.24 1.47 16.85
CA LEU A 13 -4.24 0.40 15.85
C LEU A 13 -5.34 0.58 14.80
N LEU A 14 -6.54 0.98 15.23
CA LEU A 14 -7.68 1.23 14.33
C LEU A 14 -7.47 2.44 13.40
N GLY A 15 -6.70 3.44 13.83
CA GLY A 15 -6.42 4.65 13.03
C GLY A 15 -5.33 4.50 11.98
N SER A 16 -4.51 3.44 12.04
CA SER A 16 -3.28 3.33 11.23
C SER A 16 -3.48 2.98 9.74
N GLY A 17 -4.72 2.73 9.29
CA GLY A 17 -5.00 2.17 7.95
C GLY A 17 -5.50 3.15 6.89
N CYS A 18 -5.88 4.37 7.24
CA CYS A 18 -6.57 5.27 6.31
C CYS A 18 -5.60 6.25 5.63
N VAL A 19 -4.89 5.80 4.60
CA VAL A 19 -4.26 6.72 3.63
C VAL A 19 -5.19 6.88 2.44
N THR A 20 -5.56 8.12 2.14
CA THR A 20 -6.39 8.43 0.97
C THR A 20 -5.58 8.28 -0.34
N ILE A 21 -6.27 8.07 -1.46
CA ILE A 21 -5.61 8.00 -2.77
C ILE A 21 -4.92 9.33 -3.12
N ALA A 22 -5.53 10.46 -2.75
CA ALA A 22 -4.96 11.79 -2.98
C ALA A 22 -3.67 12.00 -2.17
N GLU A 23 -3.69 11.64 -0.89
CA GLU A 23 -2.51 11.75 -0.02
C GLU A 23 -1.38 10.83 -0.49
N ARG A 24 -1.71 9.62 -0.93
CA ARG A 24 -0.72 8.72 -1.52
C ARG A 24 -0.07 9.31 -2.77
N ARG A 25 -0.86 9.93 -3.66
CA ARG A 25 -0.32 10.62 -4.84
C ARG A 25 0.58 11.78 -4.44
N ALA A 26 0.19 12.59 -3.47
CA ALA A 26 1.02 13.70 -2.99
C ALA A 26 2.39 13.21 -2.48
N LEU A 27 2.42 12.10 -1.72
CA LEU A 27 3.66 11.50 -1.25
C LEU A 27 4.54 10.99 -2.40
N ASP A 28 3.95 10.42 -3.44
CA ASP A 28 4.68 9.96 -4.62
C ASP A 28 5.28 11.13 -5.42
N GLU A 29 4.51 12.21 -5.56
CA GLU A 29 4.96 13.46 -6.17
C GLU A 29 6.09 14.12 -5.37
N GLU A 30 6.00 14.15 -4.04
CA GLU A 30 7.08 14.62 -3.16
C GLU A 30 8.33 13.78 -3.30
N ARG A 31 8.19 12.45 -3.36
CA ARG A 31 9.30 11.53 -3.53
C ARG A 31 10.01 11.75 -4.87
N CYS A 32 9.27 11.85 -5.98
CA CYS A 32 9.87 12.13 -7.28
C CYS A 32 10.52 13.52 -7.33
N ARG A 33 9.93 14.54 -6.69
CA ARG A 33 10.56 15.85 -6.52
C ARG A 33 11.85 15.78 -5.71
N SER A 34 11.91 14.96 -4.66
CA SER A 34 13.10 14.78 -3.83
C SER A 34 14.28 14.16 -4.59
N TYR A 35 14.01 13.35 -5.61
CA TYR A 35 15.02 12.81 -6.52
C TYR A 35 15.49 13.83 -7.58
N GLY A 36 14.90 15.02 -7.62
CA GLY A 36 15.25 16.09 -8.57
C GLY A 36 14.46 16.06 -9.88
N PHE A 37 13.45 15.19 -10.01
CA PHE A 37 12.59 15.19 -11.18
C PHE A 37 11.66 16.40 -11.18
N ARG A 38 11.51 17.02 -12.35
CA ARG A 38 10.63 18.18 -12.56
C ARG A 38 9.27 17.74 -13.10
N PRO A 39 8.15 18.22 -12.53
CA PRO A 39 6.82 17.95 -13.08
C PRO A 39 6.74 18.30 -14.58
N GLY A 40 5.99 17.49 -15.33
CA GLY A 40 5.84 17.69 -16.79
C GLY A 40 7.01 17.19 -17.64
N THR A 41 7.98 16.49 -17.05
CA THR A 41 9.06 15.80 -17.80
C THR A 41 8.79 14.30 -17.89
N ASP A 42 9.33 13.67 -18.92
CA ASP A 42 9.25 12.21 -19.06
C ASP A 42 9.90 11.48 -17.88
N GLY A 43 10.99 12.03 -17.34
CA GLY A 43 11.65 11.48 -16.14
C GLY A 43 10.74 11.50 -14.90
N TYR A 44 9.92 12.53 -14.75
CA TYR A 44 8.96 12.60 -13.66
C TYR A 44 7.81 11.59 -13.83
N ALA A 45 7.27 11.46 -15.04
CA ALA A 45 6.25 10.46 -15.33
C ALA A 45 6.78 9.04 -15.14
N ASN A 46 8.02 8.78 -15.56
CA ASN A 46 8.70 7.51 -15.41
C ASN A 46 8.95 7.17 -13.92
N CYS A 47 9.38 8.14 -13.10
CA CYS A 47 9.53 7.96 -11.66
C CYS A 47 8.22 7.51 -11.00
N LEU A 48 7.10 8.22 -11.29
CA LEU A 48 5.78 7.86 -10.76
C LEU A 48 5.34 6.47 -11.23
N LEU A 49 5.56 6.16 -12.51
CA LEU A 49 5.24 4.85 -13.08
C LEU A 49 6.01 3.72 -12.38
N HIS A 50 7.30 3.92 -12.08
CA HIS A 50 8.10 2.92 -11.37
C HIS A 50 7.57 2.64 -9.96
N ILE A 51 7.18 3.67 -9.22
CA ILE A 51 6.58 3.51 -7.88
C ILE A 51 5.30 2.67 -7.97
N GLU A 52 4.45 2.92 -8.96
CA GLU A 52 3.21 2.16 -9.15
C GLU A 52 3.49 0.70 -9.55
N LEU A 53 4.45 0.48 -10.44
CA LEU A 53 4.86 -0.87 -10.86
C LEU A 53 5.38 -1.69 -9.67
N ASP A 54 6.23 -1.12 -8.83
CA ASP A 54 6.78 -1.77 -7.62
C ASP A 54 5.67 -2.19 -6.64
N ARG A 55 4.68 -1.31 -6.41
CA ARG A 55 3.50 -1.65 -5.60
C ARG A 55 2.65 -2.75 -6.24
N SER A 56 2.49 -2.70 -7.56
CA SER A 56 1.74 -3.72 -8.29
C SER A 56 2.43 -5.09 -8.18
N ALA A 57 3.76 -5.13 -8.26
CA ALA A 57 4.56 -6.33 -8.09
C ALA A 57 4.44 -6.89 -6.68
N SER A 58 4.54 -6.02 -5.67
CA SER A 58 4.33 -6.39 -4.26
C SER A 58 2.96 -7.04 -4.06
N ARG A 59 1.89 -6.46 -4.64
CA ARG A 59 0.53 -7.01 -4.56
C ARG A 59 0.41 -8.40 -5.21
N ARG A 60 1.06 -8.59 -6.36
CA ARG A 60 1.07 -9.89 -7.06
C ARG A 60 1.76 -10.96 -6.22
N VAL A 61 2.89 -10.64 -5.56
CA VAL A 61 3.60 -11.57 -4.67
C VAL A 61 2.69 -12.01 -3.51
N TRP A 62 1.89 -11.11 -2.93
CA TRP A 62 0.95 -11.50 -1.87
C TRP A 62 -0.14 -12.46 -2.37
N VAL A 63 -0.72 -12.17 -3.54
CA VAL A 63 -1.74 -13.04 -4.15
C VAL A 63 -1.15 -14.40 -4.51
N GLU A 64 0.05 -14.42 -5.09
CA GLU A 64 0.73 -15.65 -5.46
C GLU A 64 1.14 -16.46 -4.24
N ARG A 65 1.64 -15.81 -3.17
CA ARG A 65 1.98 -16.47 -1.91
C ARG A 65 0.76 -17.04 -1.19
N ASP A 66 -0.37 -16.36 -1.26
CA ASP A 66 -1.64 -16.85 -0.71
C ASP A 66 -2.16 -18.05 -1.52
N TYR A 67 -2.02 -18.00 -2.85
CA TYR A 67 -2.42 -19.09 -3.74
C TYR A 67 -1.48 -20.31 -3.68
N TYR A 68 -0.17 -20.09 -3.52
CA TYR A 68 0.88 -21.13 -3.50
C TYR A 68 1.49 -21.40 -2.10
N GLY A 69 0.81 -20.98 -1.03
CA GLY A 69 1.26 -21.19 0.34
C GLY A 69 1.20 -22.66 0.77
N PRO A 70 1.92 -23.08 1.83
CA PRO A 70 2.05 -24.49 2.26
C PRO A 70 0.74 -25.19 2.68
N TYR A 71 -0.40 -24.48 2.66
CA TYR A 71 -1.74 -24.99 2.93
C TYR A 71 -2.63 -24.89 1.69
N TYR A 72 -2.25 -25.55 0.60
CA TYR A 72 -3.12 -25.74 -0.56
C TYR A 72 -4.32 -26.61 -0.14
N GLY A 73 -5.47 -26.02 0.21
CA GLY A 73 -6.67 -26.83 0.42
C GLY A 73 -7.83 -26.28 1.24
N TYR A 74 -7.73 -25.11 1.88
CA TYR A 74 -8.91 -24.44 2.44
C TYR A 74 -9.28 -23.25 1.57
N GLY A 75 -10.00 -23.56 0.50
CA GLY A 75 -10.46 -22.59 -0.47
C GLY A 75 -11.58 -21.67 0.07
N PHE A 76 -11.47 -20.42 -0.36
CA PHE A 76 -12.53 -19.50 -0.81
C PHE A 76 -13.40 -18.73 0.20
N GLY A 77 -13.37 -17.42 -0.03
CA GLY A 77 -14.39 -16.43 0.33
C GLY A 77 -13.79 -15.40 1.29
N TYR A 78 -13.54 -14.13 0.94
CA TYR A 78 -14.40 -13.23 0.18
C TYR A 78 -13.58 -12.08 -0.44
N GLY A 79 -13.77 -11.87 -1.74
CA GLY A 79 -13.83 -10.53 -2.32
C GLY A 79 -12.55 -10.01 -2.96
N PHE A 80 -12.26 -10.45 -4.19
CA PHE A 80 -11.65 -9.56 -5.17
C PHE A 80 -12.60 -8.38 -5.41
N ARG A 81 -12.53 -7.32 -4.58
CA ARG A 81 -13.05 -6.01 -4.96
C ARG A 81 -12.17 -5.48 -6.09
N ARG A 82 -12.54 -5.85 -7.32
CA ARG A 82 -12.24 -5.06 -8.51
C ARG A 82 -12.88 -3.69 -8.31
N TRP A 83 -12.07 -2.66 -8.48
CA TRP A 83 -12.52 -1.28 -8.59
C TRP A 83 -13.51 -1.14 -9.74
#